data_AF-J4H4X0-F1
#
_entry.id   AF-J4H4X0-F1
#
_cell.length_a   1.000
_cell.length_b   1.000
_cell.length_c   1.000
_cell.angle_alpha   90.00
_cell.angle_beta   90.00
_cell.angle_gamma   90.00
#
_symmetry.space_group_name_H-M   'P 1'
#
loop_
_entity.id
_entity.type
_entity.pdbx_description
1 polymer ?
#
loop_
_entity_poly.entity_id
_entity_poly.type
_entity_poly.pdbx_seq_one_letter_code
_entity_poly.pdbx_strand_id
1 'polypeptide(L)'
;MFRGLLHLLTVPSFLSVLAYGSTSLQTFWPAAVPLAVRSPYLSAWQSTTKGINVTSEWSRFWPNHGLLLGWTGHIRVDSTTYRWLGNDTWSTAGNLAGIEVTPTRTIYNVQAGPMDVTITFLSPIEPSDWVRQSIPFSYMAVNASSNDGLAHSVQLYSDITAEWVSGNRSALVNWSTATTDQSVYHKIELTSPTAFEEIQNQANDGVAYYSMTMGPHVTYQTGSAPTVRTQFQQQGSLQNTNDTDFRIIGPADQPVFAISVNLGSIQATQSSVVWAIGYVRDPSIKYTTSSGQTQLRSPYYRTQYSSVQDIISEFLSDYSNAETRAEDLDNQLMQASSSISNEYSQIVSLAARQTFGSIDITVANGTDGNWNTSDVMIFMKNMGIDGRVNPVEIMYASFPLFLYLNASFGKPLLAPLFEYQDSPQTALPYAMSDLGGSYPIASGENGTSSESESSWGIERKIWKYAHHDSGSCEADWRWFTDWPTLWPP
;
A
#
# COMPACT_ATOMS: atom_id res chain seq x y z
N MET A 1 -25.35 -5.92 74.20
CA MET A 1 -25.79 -6.63 73.00
C MET A 1 -25.73 -5.67 71.82
N PHE A 2 -24.64 -5.68 71.06
CA PHE A 2 -24.48 -4.91 69.83
C PHE A 2 -23.64 -5.76 68.88
N ARG A 3 -24.22 -6.15 67.74
CA ARG A 3 -23.47 -6.63 66.58
C ARG A 3 -24.21 -6.18 65.33
N GLY A 4 -23.76 -5.07 64.75
CA GLY A 4 -24.04 -4.70 63.36
C GLY A 4 -23.02 -5.39 62.47
N LEU A 5 -23.50 -6.11 61.45
CA LEU A 5 -22.67 -6.74 60.42
C LEU A 5 -22.48 -5.73 59.28
N LEU A 6 -21.23 -5.29 59.05
CA LEU A 6 -20.83 -4.64 57.81
C LEU A 6 -20.69 -5.73 56.73
N HIS A 7 -21.37 -5.58 55.59
CA HIS A 7 -21.07 -6.34 54.38
C HIS A 7 -20.12 -5.51 53.51
N LEU A 8 -18.88 -5.98 53.39
CA LEU A 8 -17.89 -5.50 52.43
C LEU A 8 -18.23 -6.11 51.06
N LEU A 9 -18.62 -5.29 50.09
CA LEU A 9 -18.72 -5.67 48.68
C LEU A 9 -17.33 -5.56 48.04
N THR A 10 -16.69 -6.69 47.79
CA THR A 10 -15.45 -6.79 47.01
C THR A 10 -15.81 -6.85 45.52
N VAL A 11 -15.46 -5.81 44.76
CA VAL A 11 -15.51 -5.81 43.29
C VAL A 11 -14.25 -6.53 42.78
N PRO A 12 -14.35 -7.56 41.92
CA PRO A 12 -13.19 -8.18 41.34
C PRO A 12 -12.65 -7.30 40.20
N SER A 13 -11.46 -6.75 40.39
CA SER A 13 -10.67 -6.15 39.32
C SER A 13 -10.19 -7.26 38.37
N PHE A 14 -10.73 -7.29 37.15
CA PHE A 14 -10.17 -8.10 36.07
C PHE A 14 -8.91 -7.41 35.56
N LEU A 15 -7.73 -7.90 35.97
CA LEU A 15 -6.49 -7.65 35.23
C LEU A 15 -6.53 -8.50 33.96
N SER A 16 -6.82 -7.90 32.83
CA SER A 16 -6.52 -8.45 31.51
C SER A 16 -5.01 -8.39 31.28
N VAL A 17 -4.32 -9.50 31.54
CA VAL A 17 -2.94 -9.70 31.08
C VAL A 17 -3.00 -9.95 29.58
N LEU A 18 -2.60 -8.96 28.79
CA LEU A 18 -2.28 -9.16 27.38
C LEU A 18 -1.11 -10.14 27.32
N ALA A 19 -1.38 -11.35 26.81
CA ALA A 19 -0.33 -12.29 26.48
C ALA A 19 0.45 -11.71 25.31
N TYR A 20 1.62 -11.11 25.59
CA TYR A 20 2.61 -10.85 24.56
C TYR A 20 3.03 -12.22 24.00
N GLY A 21 2.53 -12.56 22.81
CA GLY A 21 3.10 -13.63 22.03
C GLY A 21 4.59 -13.36 21.91
N SER A 22 5.41 -14.32 22.31
CA SER A 22 6.85 -14.26 22.12
C SER A 22 7.15 -14.19 20.63
N THR A 23 7.29 -12.97 20.10
CA THR A 23 7.77 -12.70 18.75
C THR A 23 9.17 -13.28 18.65
N SER A 24 9.37 -14.25 17.75
CA SER A 24 10.70 -14.72 17.38
C SER A 24 11.54 -13.51 16.96
N LEU A 25 12.73 -13.33 17.54
CA LEU A 25 13.67 -12.28 17.15
C LEU A 25 13.81 -12.25 15.62
N GLN A 26 13.57 -11.09 15.01
CA GLN A 26 13.76 -10.88 13.57
C GLN A 26 15.26 -11.00 13.26
N THR A 27 15.64 -12.08 12.56
CA THR A 27 17.04 -12.40 12.22
C THR A 27 17.43 -11.90 10.84
N PHE A 28 16.47 -11.79 9.93
CA PHE A 28 16.59 -11.18 8.60
C PHE A 28 16.15 -9.72 8.63
N TRP A 29 17.03 -8.84 8.13
CA TRP A 29 16.76 -7.42 8.03
C TRP A 29 16.92 -6.96 6.58
N PRO A 30 15.81 -6.63 5.89
CA PRO A 30 15.89 -6.21 4.49
C PRO A 30 16.57 -4.85 4.37
N ALA A 31 17.06 -4.52 3.17
CA ALA A 31 17.62 -3.20 2.89
C ALA A 31 16.56 -2.08 2.84
N ALA A 32 15.30 -2.47 2.62
CA ALA A 32 14.15 -1.59 2.71
C ALA A 32 12.91 -2.36 3.21
N VAL A 33 12.06 -1.69 3.98
CA VAL A 33 10.77 -2.21 4.46
C VAL A 33 9.61 -1.45 3.80
N PRO A 34 8.50 -2.12 3.48
CA PRO A 34 7.35 -1.48 2.83
C PRO A 34 6.57 -0.60 3.84
N LEU A 35 6.14 0.58 3.42
CA LEU A 35 5.23 1.44 4.20
C LEU A 35 3.83 1.47 3.59
N ALA A 36 3.73 1.79 2.31
CA ALA A 36 2.47 1.81 1.58
C ALA A 36 2.68 1.15 0.22
N VAL A 37 2.39 -0.14 0.12
CA VAL A 37 2.64 -0.98 -1.07
C VAL A 37 1.36 -1.70 -1.45
N ARG A 38 0.63 -1.14 -2.42
CA ARG A 38 -0.72 -1.58 -2.78
C ARG A 38 -0.97 -1.72 -4.28
N SER A 39 -0.21 -0.99 -5.09
CA SER A 39 -0.22 -1.06 -6.54
C SER A 39 1.15 -0.64 -7.07
N PRO A 40 1.43 -0.83 -8.38
CA PRO A 40 2.70 -0.41 -8.97
C PRO A 40 3.08 1.06 -8.73
N TYR A 41 2.08 1.92 -8.45
CA TYR A 41 2.27 3.36 -8.23
C TYR A 41 1.96 3.85 -6.81
N LEU A 42 1.36 3.02 -5.95
CA LEU A 42 1.40 3.22 -4.50
C LEU A 42 2.43 2.27 -3.91
N SER A 43 3.70 2.69 -3.96
CA SER A 43 4.87 1.88 -3.60
C SER A 43 5.91 2.71 -2.82
N ALA A 44 5.59 2.99 -1.56
CA ALA A 44 6.44 3.72 -0.63
C ALA A 44 7.19 2.77 0.31
N TRP A 45 8.50 2.99 0.43
CA TRP A 45 9.42 2.12 1.17
C TRP A 45 10.33 2.95 2.06
N GLN A 46 10.72 2.37 3.19
CA GLN A 46 11.71 2.95 4.09
C GLN A 46 13.04 2.23 3.93
N SER A 47 14.12 2.98 3.71
CA SER A 47 15.47 2.40 3.75
C SER A 47 15.85 2.03 5.18
N THR A 48 16.37 0.82 5.34
CA THR A 48 16.80 0.23 6.60
C THR A 48 18.26 -0.21 6.55
N THR A 49 19.01 0.24 5.53
CA THR A 49 20.46 -0.02 5.40
C THR A 49 21.23 0.50 6.60
N LYS A 50 22.28 -0.23 6.98
CA LYS A 50 23.03 -0.08 8.24
C LYS A 50 23.34 1.39 8.60
N GLY A 51 22.84 1.84 9.75
CA GLY A 51 23.10 3.16 10.32
C GLY A 51 22.04 4.21 10.04
N ILE A 52 21.06 3.94 9.17
CA ILE A 52 19.92 4.83 8.95
C ILE A 52 18.92 4.64 10.09
N ASN A 53 18.57 5.74 10.77
CA ASN A 53 17.47 5.76 11.72
C ASN A 53 16.18 6.11 10.96
N VAL A 54 15.22 5.18 10.89
CA VAL A 54 13.97 5.38 10.14
C VAL A 54 13.13 6.55 10.66
N THR A 55 13.32 6.96 11.92
CA THR A 55 12.65 8.15 12.49
C THR A 55 13.30 9.47 12.04
N SER A 56 14.32 9.41 11.18
CA SER A 56 15.10 10.56 10.70
C SER A 56 15.42 10.46 9.20
N GLU A 57 14.57 9.78 8.43
CA GLU A 57 14.78 9.55 7.01
C GLU A 57 13.46 9.68 6.25
N TRP A 58 13.53 10.15 5.00
CA TRP A 58 12.36 10.22 4.13
C TRP A 58 12.04 8.85 3.54
N SER A 59 10.74 8.56 3.40
CA SER A 59 10.32 7.41 2.61
C SER A 59 10.65 7.63 1.14
N ARG A 60 10.73 6.54 0.37
CA ARG A 60 11.20 6.55 -1.02
C ARG A 60 10.27 5.75 -1.91
N PHE A 61 10.13 6.20 -3.15
CA PHE A 61 9.41 5.46 -4.17
C PHE A 61 10.30 4.34 -4.72
N TRP A 62 9.79 3.12 -4.79
CA TRP A 62 10.51 2.00 -5.39
C TRP A 62 10.39 1.99 -6.92
N PRO A 63 11.42 1.63 -7.71
CA PRO A 63 12.72 1.07 -7.31
C PRO A 63 13.83 2.11 -7.11
N ASN A 64 13.55 3.39 -7.34
CA ASN A 64 14.61 4.40 -7.38
C ASN A 64 14.86 5.00 -6.00
N HIS A 65 15.94 4.57 -5.36
CA HIS A 65 16.38 5.10 -4.07
C HIS A 65 16.52 6.63 -4.05
N GLY A 66 16.73 7.33 -5.17
CA GLY A 66 16.80 8.80 -5.19
C GLY A 66 15.45 9.53 -5.11
N LEU A 67 14.33 8.84 -5.30
CA LEU A 67 13.00 9.46 -5.33
C LEU A 67 12.39 9.50 -3.95
N LEU A 68 12.51 10.66 -3.32
CA LEU A 68 11.87 10.89 -2.03
C LEU A 68 10.35 10.97 -2.20
N LEU A 69 9.67 10.40 -1.21
CA LEU A 69 8.25 10.56 -0.92
C LEU A 69 8.20 11.21 0.46
N GLY A 70 8.17 12.54 0.49
CA GLY A 70 8.03 13.27 1.74
C GLY A 70 6.78 12.80 2.49
N TRP A 71 7.02 12.18 3.65
CA TRP A 71 6.00 11.71 4.58
C TRP A 71 6.53 11.97 5.98
N THR A 72 5.83 12.81 6.72
CA THR A 72 6.23 13.22 8.07
C THR A 72 5.24 12.68 9.09
N GLY A 73 5.77 12.28 10.23
CA GLY A 73 4.99 11.81 11.35
C GLY A 73 5.50 12.38 12.67
N HIS A 74 4.65 13.12 13.39
CA HIS A 74 4.97 13.73 14.67
C HIS A 74 4.00 13.32 15.78
N ILE A 75 4.53 13.27 17.00
CA ILE A 75 3.78 13.25 18.25
C ILE A 75 4.27 14.38 19.14
N ARG A 76 3.35 15.15 19.70
CA ARG A 76 3.65 16.21 20.66
C ARG A 76 3.18 15.76 22.04
N VAL A 77 4.12 15.65 22.98
CA VAL A 77 3.90 15.20 24.35
C VAL A 77 4.33 16.31 25.30
N ASP A 78 3.41 16.82 26.11
CA ASP A 78 3.66 17.91 27.08
C ASP A 78 4.44 19.09 26.49
N SER A 79 4.06 19.48 25.28
CA SER A 79 4.68 20.55 24.49
C SER A 79 6.03 20.27 23.85
N THR A 80 6.57 19.07 23.98
CA THR A 80 7.75 18.63 23.22
C THR A 80 7.30 17.82 22.01
N THR A 81 7.79 18.17 20.82
CA THR A 81 7.44 17.47 19.57
C THR A 81 8.53 16.48 19.19
N TYR A 82 8.15 15.21 19.05
CA TYR A 82 8.99 14.12 18.60
C TYR A 82 8.56 13.65 17.20
N ARG A 83 9.51 13.33 16.34
CA ARG A 83 9.25 12.68 15.05
C ARG A 83 9.42 11.18 15.13
N TRP A 84 8.53 10.46 14.44
CA TRP A 84 8.58 9.01 14.26
C TRP A 84 8.70 8.60 12.78
N LEU A 85 8.55 9.54 11.84
CA LEU A 85 8.82 9.35 10.41
C LEU A 85 9.24 10.69 9.76
N GLY A 86 10.12 10.62 8.78
CA GLY A 86 10.60 11.78 8.02
C GLY A 86 11.91 12.35 8.56
N ASN A 87 12.43 13.38 7.89
CA ASN A 87 13.71 14.00 8.23
C ASN A 87 13.60 15.53 8.29
N ASP A 88 12.52 16.04 8.88
CA ASP A 88 12.45 17.48 9.19
C ASP A 88 13.41 17.82 10.33
N THR A 89 14.07 18.98 10.22
CA THR A 89 15.17 19.35 11.12
C THR A 89 14.70 20.02 12.42
N TRP A 90 13.40 20.24 12.60
CA TRP A 90 12.86 21.09 13.66
C TRP A 90 12.26 20.32 14.85
N SER A 91 12.02 19.01 14.69
CA SER A 91 11.54 18.10 15.74
C SER A 91 12.66 17.25 16.36
N THR A 92 12.43 16.76 17.58
CA THR A 92 13.32 15.79 18.22
C THR A 92 13.09 14.39 17.64
N ALA A 93 14.14 13.68 17.21
CA ALA A 93 13.97 12.29 16.78
C ALA A 93 13.47 11.43 17.95
N GLY A 94 12.36 10.71 17.75
CA GLY A 94 11.94 9.65 18.65
C GLY A 94 12.97 8.51 18.65
N ASN A 95 13.11 7.84 19.79
CA ASN A 95 14.03 6.72 19.95
C ASN A 95 13.37 5.44 19.42
N LEU A 96 13.87 4.91 18.30
CA LEU A 96 13.37 3.68 17.71
C LEU A 96 13.79 2.48 18.58
N ALA A 97 12.81 1.81 19.17
CA ALA A 97 13.00 0.60 19.96
C ALA A 97 13.02 -0.67 19.10
N GLY A 98 12.27 -0.69 17.99
CA GLY A 98 12.24 -1.83 17.08
C GLY A 98 11.37 -1.60 15.85
N ILE A 99 11.58 -2.45 14.85
CA ILE A 99 10.70 -2.60 13.70
C ILE A 99 10.33 -4.07 13.59
N GLU A 100 9.07 -4.33 13.27
CA GLU A 100 8.57 -5.64 12.91
C GLU A 100 7.96 -5.60 11.50
N VAL A 101 8.20 -6.65 10.72
CA VAL A 101 7.65 -6.80 9.36
C VAL A 101 6.89 -8.11 9.29
N THR A 102 5.60 -8.01 9.00
CA THR A 102 4.70 -9.13 8.73
C THR A 102 4.30 -9.11 7.24
N PRO A 103 3.57 -10.12 6.73
CA PRO A 103 3.09 -10.12 5.35
C PRO A 103 2.36 -8.84 4.93
N THR A 104 1.51 -8.28 5.80
CA THR A 104 0.67 -7.11 5.48
C THR A 104 1.08 -5.82 6.20
N ARG A 105 1.87 -5.90 7.29
CA ARG A 105 2.18 -4.76 8.17
C ARG A 105 3.68 -4.51 8.36
N THR A 106 4.01 -3.25 8.53
CA THR A 106 5.32 -2.81 9.05
C THR A 106 5.05 -1.99 10.29
N ILE A 107 5.64 -2.36 11.41
CA ILE A 107 5.29 -1.82 12.72
C ILE A 107 6.54 -1.19 13.32
N TYR A 108 6.49 0.10 13.65
CA TYR A 108 7.56 0.81 14.35
C TYR A 108 7.18 1.00 15.81
N ASN A 109 8.10 0.67 16.71
CA ASN A 109 7.99 0.99 18.13
C ASN A 109 8.96 2.12 18.44
N VAL A 110 8.44 3.28 18.82
CA VAL A 110 9.20 4.51 19.03
C VAL A 110 8.88 5.09 20.41
N GLN A 111 9.91 5.37 21.19
CA GLN A 111 9.77 6.11 22.44
C GLN A 111 9.86 7.62 22.16
N ALA A 112 8.83 8.35 22.59
CA ALA A 112 8.68 9.79 22.47
C ALA A 112 8.52 10.43 23.87
N GLY A 113 9.65 10.64 24.55
CA GLY A 113 9.64 11.11 25.94
C GLY A 113 8.93 10.09 26.87
N PRO A 114 7.91 10.50 27.65
CA PRO A 114 7.20 9.61 28.56
C PRO A 114 6.12 8.75 27.87
N MET A 115 6.05 8.75 26.54
CA MET A 115 5.10 7.94 25.77
C MET A 115 5.85 6.94 24.88
N ASP A 116 5.41 5.69 24.90
CA ASP A 116 5.73 4.69 23.89
C ASP A 116 4.67 4.75 22.79
N VAL A 117 5.12 4.72 21.53
CA VAL A 117 4.29 4.91 20.35
C VAL A 117 4.50 3.75 19.38
N THR A 118 3.41 3.09 19.02
CA THR A 118 3.39 2.04 18.00
C THR A 118 2.77 2.61 16.73
N ILE A 119 3.52 2.58 15.63
CA ILE A 119 3.08 3.04 14.31
C ILE A 119 2.96 1.83 13.39
N THR A 120 1.74 1.53 12.95
CA THR A 120 1.44 0.40 12.07
C THR A 120 1.15 0.91 10.67
N PHE A 121 2.03 0.59 9.73
CA PHE A 121 1.82 0.76 8.30
C PHE A 121 1.19 -0.50 7.74
N LEU A 122 -0.10 -0.44 7.43
CA LEU A 122 -0.88 -1.58 6.93
C LEU A 122 -1.19 -1.38 5.46
N SER A 123 -0.70 -2.29 4.61
CA SER A 123 -1.11 -2.42 3.22
C SER A 123 -1.95 -3.71 3.09
N PRO A 124 -3.29 -3.61 3.09
CA PRO A 124 -4.15 -4.79 3.08
C PRO A 124 -3.86 -5.72 1.89
N ILE A 125 -3.82 -7.03 2.16
CA ILE A 125 -3.86 -8.10 1.16
C ILE A 125 -5.17 -8.84 1.39
N GLU A 126 -6.09 -8.73 0.44
CA GLU A 126 -7.49 -9.14 0.54
C GLU A 126 -7.82 -10.16 -0.56
N PRO A 127 -7.16 -11.33 -0.58
CA PRO A 127 -7.19 -12.23 -1.75
C PRO A 127 -8.59 -12.80 -2.01
N SER A 128 -9.48 -12.78 -1.03
CA SER A 128 -10.87 -13.28 -1.17
C SER A 128 -11.88 -12.19 -1.57
N ASP A 129 -11.50 -10.91 -1.53
CA ASP A 129 -12.36 -9.77 -1.90
C ASP A 129 -11.65 -8.92 -2.95
N TRP A 130 -11.97 -9.17 -4.22
CA TRP A 130 -11.26 -8.55 -5.35
C TRP A 130 -11.52 -7.04 -5.42
N VAL A 131 -12.65 -6.57 -4.89
CA VAL A 131 -12.94 -5.15 -4.79
C VAL A 131 -11.98 -4.52 -3.80
N ARG A 132 -11.91 -5.03 -2.55
CA ARG A 132 -10.96 -4.51 -1.54
C ARG A 132 -9.51 -4.66 -1.98
N GLN A 133 -9.13 -5.78 -2.58
CA GLN A 133 -7.77 -6.00 -3.08
C GLN A 133 -7.37 -4.96 -4.14
N SER A 134 -8.32 -4.50 -4.96
CA SER A 134 -8.06 -3.51 -6.02
C SER A 134 -8.09 -2.05 -5.55
N ILE A 135 -8.51 -1.76 -4.30
CA ILE A 135 -8.52 -0.39 -3.76
C ILE A 135 -7.07 0.09 -3.53
N PRO A 136 -6.59 1.16 -4.19
CA PRO A 136 -5.21 1.59 -4.14
C PRO A 136 -4.94 2.51 -2.94
N PHE A 137 -5.31 2.05 -1.73
CA PHE A 137 -5.09 2.75 -0.46
C PHE A 137 -4.39 1.86 0.57
N SER A 138 -3.62 2.50 1.44
CA SER A 138 -2.91 1.92 2.58
C SER A 138 -3.23 2.73 3.84
N TYR A 139 -3.17 2.09 5.01
CA TYR A 139 -3.33 2.76 6.30
C TYR A 139 -1.99 3.07 6.95
N MET A 140 -2.00 4.12 7.77
CA MET A 140 -1.01 4.38 8.79
C MET A 140 -1.73 4.66 10.10
N ALA A 141 -1.56 3.77 11.07
CA ALA A 141 -2.22 3.85 12.36
C ALA A 141 -1.22 4.09 13.48
N VAL A 142 -1.65 4.83 14.50
CA VAL A 142 -0.82 5.19 15.64
C VAL A 142 -1.55 4.87 16.94
N ASN A 143 -0.88 4.11 17.81
CA ASN A 143 -1.25 3.88 19.20
C ASN A 143 -0.17 4.46 20.10
N ALA A 144 -0.58 5.01 21.26
CA ALA A 144 0.36 5.57 22.22
C ALA A 144 -0.03 5.17 23.64
N SER A 145 0.97 4.90 24.49
CA SER A 145 0.79 4.58 25.91
C SER A 145 1.91 5.19 26.76
N SER A 146 1.58 5.68 27.94
CA SER A 146 2.54 6.20 28.91
C SER A 146 3.47 5.08 29.40
N ASN A 147 4.77 5.40 29.50
CA ASN A 147 5.80 4.52 30.04
C ASN A 147 6.23 4.90 31.48
N ASP A 148 5.64 5.94 32.05
CA ASP A 148 5.85 6.39 33.43
C ASP A 148 4.60 6.25 34.33
N GLY A 149 3.47 5.82 33.76
CA GLY A 149 2.19 5.63 34.44
C GLY A 149 1.35 6.90 34.62
N LEU A 150 1.80 8.05 34.10
CA LEU A 150 1.09 9.32 34.20
C LEU A 150 0.30 9.64 32.92
N ALA A 151 -0.67 10.54 33.05
CA ALA A 151 -1.41 11.05 31.89
C ALA A 151 -0.65 12.25 31.29
N HIS A 152 -0.48 12.27 29.97
CA HIS A 152 0.24 13.31 29.24
C HIS A 152 -0.65 14.00 28.21
N SER A 153 -0.38 15.27 27.93
CA SER A 153 -1.04 15.99 26.84
C SER A 153 -0.47 15.54 25.50
N VAL A 154 -1.29 14.87 24.67
CA VAL A 154 -0.86 14.25 23.41
C VAL A 154 -1.57 14.84 22.20
N GLN A 155 -0.80 15.22 21.19
CA GLN A 155 -1.28 15.58 19.86
C GLN A 155 -0.50 14.78 18.80
N LEU A 156 -1.15 14.39 17.73
CA LEU A 156 -0.54 13.67 16.60
C LEU A 156 -0.69 14.47 15.32
N TYR A 157 0.30 14.37 14.45
CA TYR A 157 0.34 15.06 13.16
C TYR A 157 1.00 14.18 12.12
N SER A 158 0.49 14.27 10.90
CA SER A 158 1.19 13.73 9.74
C SER A 158 0.88 14.53 8.48
N ASP A 159 1.88 14.62 7.60
CA ASP A 159 1.74 15.23 6.27
C ASP A 159 2.42 14.39 5.19
N ILE A 160 1.96 14.58 3.95
CA ILE A 160 2.70 14.17 2.75
C ILE A 160 3.04 15.39 1.89
N THR A 161 4.06 15.25 1.04
CA THR A 161 4.46 16.25 0.05
C THR A 161 3.84 15.97 -1.32
N ALA A 162 3.97 16.90 -2.27
CA ALA A 162 3.52 16.68 -3.65
C ALA A 162 4.38 15.66 -4.44
N GLU A 163 5.46 15.14 -3.88
CA GLU A 163 6.34 14.15 -4.54
C GLU A 163 5.66 12.80 -4.81
N TRP A 164 4.55 12.55 -4.11
CA TRP A 164 3.68 11.40 -4.32
C TRP A 164 2.96 11.42 -5.68
N VAL A 165 2.87 12.57 -6.34
CA VAL A 165 2.08 12.73 -7.57
C VAL A 165 2.83 12.26 -8.83
N SER A 166 4.12 12.58 -8.95
CA SER A 166 4.89 12.34 -10.19
C SER A 166 6.40 12.35 -9.94
N GLY A 167 7.13 11.62 -10.78
CA GLY A 167 8.61 11.65 -10.90
C GLY A 167 9.18 12.99 -11.36
N ASN A 168 8.37 13.85 -11.99
CA ASN A 168 8.82 15.17 -12.45
C ASN A 168 8.75 16.20 -11.33
N ARG A 169 9.87 16.38 -10.61
CA ARG A 169 9.98 17.37 -9.51
C ARG A 169 9.83 18.83 -9.96
N SER A 170 9.79 19.13 -11.26
CA SER A 170 9.51 20.48 -11.79
C SER A 170 8.06 20.68 -12.23
N ALA A 171 7.22 19.65 -12.15
CA ALA A 171 5.83 19.77 -12.57
C ALA A 171 5.00 20.60 -11.58
N LEU A 172 4.07 21.39 -12.13
CA LEU A 172 3.08 22.14 -11.37
C LEU A 172 1.96 21.22 -10.89
N VAL A 173 1.69 21.22 -9.59
CA VAL A 173 0.54 20.53 -9.00
C VAL A 173 -0.51 21.53 -8.59
N ASN A 174 -1.76 21.11 -8.61
CA ASN A 174 -2.84 21.77 -7.90
C ASN A 174 -3.39 20.81 -6.84
N TRP A 175 -4.16 21.35 -5.90
CA TRP A 175 -4.77 20.54 -4.85
C TRP A 175 -6.06 21.16 -4.35
N SER A 176 -6.81 20.35 -3.61
CA SER A 176 -7.99 20.77 -2.87
C SER A 176 -8.11 19.99 -1.58
N THR A 177 -8.81 20.55 -0.60
CA THR A 177 -9.21 19.86 0.62
C THR A 177 -10.72 19.75 0.64
N ALA A 178 -11.23 18.55 0.93
CA ALA A 178 -12.63 18.31 1.17
C ALA A 178 -12.85 17.85 2.61
N THR A 179 -13.93 18.33 3.20
CA THR A 179 -14.41 17.94 4.53
C THR A 179 -15.83 17.45 4.41
N THR A 180 -16.08 16.24 4.88
CA THR A 180 -17.40 15.64 5.01
C THR A 180 -17.70 15.42 6.49
N ASP A 181 -18.90 14.92 6.82
CA ASP A 181 -19.23 14.52 8.19
C ASP A 181 -18.38 13.31 8.63
N GLN A 182 -17.84 12.52 7.69
CA GLN A 182 -17.11 11.28 7.94
C GLN A 182 -15.59 11.44 7.88
N SER A 183 -15.07 12.32 7.02
CA SER A 183 -13.63 12.41 6.73
C SER A 183 -13.18 13.80 6.30
N VAL A 184 -11.90 14.08 6.51
CA VAL A 184 -11.15 15.12 5.81
C VAL A 184 -10.17 14.45 4.86
N TYR A 185 -10.04 14.98 3.64
CA TYR A 185 -9.01 14.53 2.72
C TYR A 185 -8.46 15.65 1.84
N HIS A 186 -7.17 15.55 1.55
CA HIS A 186 -6.48 16.33 0.53
C HIS A 186 -6.45 15.54 -0.77
N LYS A 187 -6.77 16.19 -1.89
CA LYS A 187 -6.62 15.69 -3.26
C LYS A 187 -5.51 16.47 -3.93
N ILE A 188 -4.52 15.78 -4.52
CA ILE A 188 -3.33 16.39 -5.12
C ILE A 188 -3.12 15.79 -6.51
N GLU A 189 -3.01 16.63 -7.54
CA GLU A 189 -2.86 16.17 -8.92
C GLU A 189 -1.99 17.14 -9.74
N LEU A 190 -1.47 16.66 -10.87
CA LEU A 190 -0.77 17.52 -11.83
C LEU A 190 -1.76 18.47 -12.49
N THR A 191 -1.32 19.69 -12.79
CA THR A 191 -2.12 20.61 -13.61
C THR A 191 -2.20 20.16 -15.07
N SER A 192 -1.17 19.45 -15.54
CA SER A 192 -1.07 18.94 -16.91
C SER A 192 -0.57 17.48 -16.92
N PRO A 193 -1.42 16.50 -16.55
CA PRO A 193 -1.06 15.10 -16.56
C PRO A 193 -0.95 14.55 -18.00
N THR A 194 -0.05 13.59 -18.21
CA THR A 194 0.05 12.83 -19.47
C THR A 194 -0.40 11.39 -19.21
N ALA A 195 -1.53 11.00 -19.81
CA ALA A 195 -2.10 9.67 -19.61
C ALA A 195 -1.12 8.54 -19.99
N PHE A 196 -1.01 7.54 -19.10
CA PHE A 196 -0.17 6.35 -19.23
C PHE A 196 1.34 6.64 -19.38
N GLU A 197 1.81 7.83 -19.02
CA GLU A 197 3.24 8.14 -18.98
C GLU A 197 3.85 7.80 -17.62
N GLU A 198 5.08 7.29 -17.64
CA GLU A 198 5.92 7.18 -16.45
C GLU A 198 7.09 8.14 -16.52
N ILE A 199 7.37 8.79 -15.39
CA ILE A 199 8.59 9.56 -15.19
C ILE A 199 9.32 8.95 -14.00
N GLN A 200 10.53 8.43 -14.24
CA GLN A 200 11.35 7.76 -13.23
C GLN A 200 10.60 6.63 -12.49
N ASN A 201 9.75 5.87 -13.19
CA ASN A 201 8.89 4.79 -12.69
C ASN A 201 7.64 5.21 -11.88
N GLN A 202 7.46 6.50 -11.60
CA GLN A 202 6.20 7.02 -11.06
C GLN A 202 5.24 7.34 -12.22
N ALA A 203 3.95 7.06 -12.05
CA ALA A 203 2.93 7.49 -13.01
C ALA A 203 2.86 9.02 -13.08
N ASN A 204 2.45 9.54 -14.25
CA ASN A 204 2.33 10.97 -14.53
C ASN A 204 0.86 11.39 -14.79
N ASP A 205 -0.10 10.59 -14.35
CA ASP A 205 -1.53 10.76 -14.57
C ASP A 205 -2.41 10.33 -13.38
N GLY A 206 -1.82 10.04 -12.22
CA GLY A 206 -2.56 9.69 -11.02
C GLY A 206 -2.84 10.87 -10.10
N VAL A 207 -3.68 10.61 -9.10
CA VAL A 207 -4.09 11.56 -8.07
C VAL A 207 -3.76 10.99 -6.70
N ALA A 208 -2.99 11.75 -5.91
CA ALA A 208 -2.67 11.38 -4.54
C ALA A 208 -3.77 11.88 -3.58
N TYR A 209 -4.12 11.04 -2.61
CA TYR A 209 -5.07 11.34 -1.55
C TYR A 209 -4.45 11.11 -0.18
N TYR A 210 -4.64 12.05 0.74
CA TYR A 210 -4.26 11.91 2.14
C TYR A 210 -5.42 12.27 3.04
N SER A 211 -5.81 11.35 3.93
CA SER A 211 -7.12 11.41 4.56
C SER A 211 -7.13 10.87 5.99
N MET A 212 -8.12 11.30 6.76
CA MET A 212 -8.39 10.87 8.13
C MET A 212 -9.89 10.97 8.42
N THR A 213 -10.40 10.12 9.30
CA THR A 213 -11.77 10.24 9.83
C THR A 213 -11.96 11.59 10.52
N MET A 214 -13.07 12.27 10.23
CA MET A 214 -13.39 13.56 10.84
C MET A 214 -13.75 13.38 12.31
N GLY A 215 -13.34 14.33 13.16
CA GLY A 215 -13.65 14.33 14.59
C GLY A 215 -13.50 15.71 15.22
N PRO A 216 -14.00 15.94 16.44
CA PRO A 216 -14.08 17.27 17.06
C PRO A 216 -12.71 17.95 17.32
N HIS A 217 -11.63 17.18 17.26
CA HIS A 217 -10.27 17.64 17.52
C HIS A 217 -9.33 17.41 16.34
N VAL A 218 -9.89 17.05 15.17
CA VAL A 218 -9.14 16.94 13.92
C VAL A 218 -9.03 18.33 13.30
N THR A 219 -7.81 18.69 12.93
CA THR A 219 -7.51 19.93 12.20
C THR A 219 -6.65 19.61 10.99
N TYR A 220 -6.77 20.40 9.93
CA TYR A 220 -6.02 20.21 8.69
C TYR A 220 -5.37 21.50 8.22
N GLN A 221 -4.36 21.39 7.36
CA GLN A 221 -3.76 22.55 6.71
C GLN A 221 -2.98 22.14 5.46
N THR A 222 -3.08 22.95 4.41
CA THR A 222 -2.17 22.89 3.27
C THR A 222 -1.31 24.15 3.24
N GLY A 223 -0.08 24.05 2.73
CA GLY A 223 0.85 25.17 2.70
C GLY A 223 2.30 24.72 2.59
N SER A 224 3.25 25.64 2.79
CA SER A 224 4.67 25.29 2.75
C SER A 224 5.11 24.45 3.96
N ALA A 225 5.98 23.47 3.72
CA ALA A 225 6.47 22.55 4.75
C ALA A 225 6.97 23.25 6.04
N PRO A 226 7.79 24.33 5.97
CA PRO A 226 8.23 25.03 7.18
C PRO A 226 7.08 25.67 7.95
N THR A 227 6.12 26.27 7.25
CA THR A 227 4.99 26.98 7.87
C THR A 227 4.07 26.00 8.60
N VAL A 228 3.64 24.95 7.91
CA VAL A 228 2.66 24.00 8.43
C VAL A 228 3.24 23.16 9.58
N ARG A 229 4.48 22.68 9.43
CA ARG A 229 5.15 21.90 10.48
C ARG A 229 5.46 22.75 11.72
N THR A 230 5.89 24.00 11.54
CA THR A 230 6.13 24.93 12.67
C THR A 230 4.84 25.27 13.40
N GLN A 231 3.74 25.48 12.67
CA GLN A 231 2.42 25.70 13.25
C GLN A 231 2.03 24.55 14.20
N PHE A 232 2.12 23.29 13.74
CA PHE A 232 1.83 22.15 14.61
C PHE A 232 2.78 22.06 15.81
N GLN A 233 4.09 22.22 15.59
CA GLN A 233 5.07 22.13 16.67
C GLN A 233 4.78 23.13 17.80
N GLN A 234 4.46 24.37 17.45
CA GLN A 234 4.21 25.44 18.42
C GLN A 234 2.84 25.30 19.09
N GLN A 235 1.80 24.99 18.31
CA GLN A 235 0.41 25.08 18.76
C GLN A 235 -0.24 23.73 19.08
N GLY A 236 0.38 22.61 18.69
CA GLY A 236 -0.21 21.27 18.75
C GLY A 236 -1.44 21.08 17.85
N SER A 237 -1.70 22.01 16.93
CA SER A 237 -2.88 22.03 16.08
C SER A 237 -2.64 22.81 14.79
N LEU A 238 -3.46 22.53 13.78
CA LEU A 238 -3.45 23.18 12.48
C LEU A 238 -4.57 24.23 12.37
N GLN A 239 -4.46 25.11 11.37
CA GLN A 239 -5.32 26.30 11.28
C GLN A 239 -6.65 26.08 10.56
N ASN A 240 -6.92 24.88 10.02
CA ASN A 240 -8.07 24.61 9.16
C ASN A 240 -8.09 25.52 7.93
N THR A 241 -6.93 25.68 7.30
CA THR A 241 -6.74 26.56 6.15
C THR A 241 -6.35 25.79 4.91
N ASN A 242 -6.81 26.32 3.77
CA ASN A 242 -6.47 25.82 2.45
C ASN A 242 -5.59 26.86 1.76
N ASP A 243 -4.36 26.46 1.46
CA ASP A 243 -3.48 27.22 0.60
C ASP A 243 -3.96 27.07 -0.85
N THR A 244 -4.04 28.19 -1.57
CA THR A 244 -4.43 28.26 -2.98
C THR A 244 -3.26 28.65 -3.89
N ASP A 245 -2.07 28.89 -3.32
CA ASP A 245 -0.86 29.24 -4.06
C ASP A 245 -0.19 27.96 -4.59
N PHE A 246 -0.77 27.42 -5.66
CA PHE A 246 -0.30 26.23 -6.34
C PHE A 246 1.12 26.41 -6.88
N ARG A 247 1.94 25.39 -6.69
CA ARG A 247 3.38 25.44 -6.90
C ARG A 247 3.93 24.09 -7.39
N ILE A 248 5.18 24.10 -7.82
CA ILE A 248 5.84 22.89 -8.32
C ILE A 248 6.10 21.88 -7.19
N ILE A 249 6.31 20.61 -7.55
CA ILE A 249 6.63 19.53 -6.61
C ILE A 249 7.97 19.76 -5.87
N GLY A 250 8.91 20.43 -6.53
CA GLY A 250 10.31 20.52 -6.13
C GLY A 250 10.57 21.12 -4.74
N PRO A 251 11.82 21.08 -4.29
CA PRO A 251 12.17 21.43 -2.90
C PRO A 251 12.01 22.92 -2.58
N ALA A 252 11.90 23.78 -3.60
CA ALA A 252 11.66 25.21 -3.42
C ALA A 252 10.20 25.43 -2.96
N ASP A 253 10.03 25.84 -1.71
CA ASP A 253 8.72 26.10 -1.09
C ASP A 253 7.77 24.89 -1.10
N GLN A 254 8.33 23.69 -0.85
CA GLN A 254 7.66 22.40 -0.94
C GLN A 254 6.27 22.41 -0.25
N PRO A 255 5.18 22.16 -1.00
CA PRO A 255 3.84 22.09 -0.41
C PRO A 255 3.66 20.78 0.37
N VAL A 256 2.96 20.88 1.50
CA VAL A 256 2.57 19.74 2.35
C VAL A 256 1.05 19.73 2.58
N PHE A 257 0.54 18.52 2.83
CA PHE A 257 -0.88 18.21 2.98
C PHE A 257 -1.08 17.53 4.33
N ALA A 258 -1.38 18.34 5.34
CA ALA A 258 -1.25 17.93 6.73
C ALA A 258 -2.59 17.76 7.44
N ILE A 259 -2.69 16.71 8.24
CA ILE A 259 -3.81 16.45 9.14
C ILE A 259 -3.26 16.15 10.54
N SER A 260 -3.86 16.72 11.57
CA SER A 260 -3.51 16.49 12.97
C SER A 260 -4.74 16.23 13.83
N VAL A 261 -4.53 15.58 14.98
CA VAL A 261 -5.57 15.38 16.00
C VAL A 261 -5.02 15.65 17.39
N ASN A 262 -5.83 16.30 18.24
CA ASN A 262 -5.53 16.45 19.66
C ASN A 262 -6.27 15.40 20.48
N LEU A 263 -5.53 14.56 21.21
CA LEU A 263 -6.08 13.48 22.04
C LEU A 263 -6.33 13.92 23.49
N GLY A 264 -5.92 15.12 23.86
CA GLY A 264 -6.02 15.62 25.23
C GLY A 264 -5.03 14.93 26.17
N SER A 265 -5.41 14.85 27.45
CA SER A 265 -4.61 14.18 28.48
C SER A 265 -4.95 12.68 28.52
N ILE A 266 -3.99 11.82 28.14
CA ILE A 266 -4.19 10.37 28.05
C ILE A 266 -3.07 9.60 28.74
N GLN A 267 -3.40 8.44 29.30
CA GLN A 267 -2.42 7.40 29.63
C GLN A 267 -2.22 6.44 28.47
N ALA A 268 -3.27 6.19 27.67
CA ALA A 268 -3.20 5.39 26.46
C ALA A 268 -4.30 5.81 25.47
N THR A 269 -4.06 5.58 24.18
CA THR A 269 -5.09 5.70 23.14
C THR A 269 -6.21 4.69 23.37
N GLN A 270 -7.48 5.12 23.32
CA GLN A 270 -8.64 4.22 23.44
C GLN A 270 -8.87 3.39 22.16
N SER A 271 -8.49 3.95 21.01
CA SER A 271 -8.51 3.31 19.70
C SER A 271 -7.36 3.86 18.87
N SER A 272 -6.95 3.14 17.84
CA SER A 272 -5.90 3.59 16.92
C SER A 272 -6.30 4.88 16.21
N VAL A 273 -5.33 5.79 16.04
CA VAL A 273 -5.49 7.02 15.26
C VAL A 273 -5.01 6.74 13.84
N VAL A 274 -5.88 6.89 12.84
CA VAL A 274 -5.67 6.31 11.51
C VAL A 274 -5.68 7.39 10.43
N TRP A 275 -4.61 7.41 9.62
CA TRP A 275 -4.59 8.07 8.32
C TRP A 275 -4.71 7.02 7.21
N ALA A 276 -5.29 7.42 6.09
CA ALA A 276 -5.26 6.65 4.85
C ALA A 276 -4.60 7.46 3.72
N ILE A 277 -3.73 6.78 2.99
CA ILE A 277 -3.01 7.30 1.84
C ILE A 277 -3.35 6.50 0.59
N GLY A 278 -3.65 7.18 -0.50
CA GLY A 278 -4.02 6.55 -1.76
C GLY A 278 -3.39 7.21 -2.97
N TYR A 279 -3.16 6.42 -4.02
CA TYR A 279 -2.77 6.91 -5.33
C TYR A 279 -3.68 6.30 -6.39
N VAL A 280 -4.60 7.11 -6.91
CA VAL A 280 -5.70 6.63 -7.75
C VAL A 280 -5.42 6.97 -9.21
N ARG A 281 -5.59 5.97 -10.08
CA ARG A 281 -5.59 6.10 -11.55
C ARG A 281 -6.84 5.43 -12.10
N ASP A 282 -7.52 6.06 -13.03
CA ASP A 282 -8.60 5.46 -13.78
C ASP A 282 -8.78 6.16 -15.14
N PRO A 283 -8.71 5.44 -16.27
CA PRO A 283 -8.28 4.04 -16.42
C PRO A 283 -6.84 3.80 -15.93
N SER A 284 -6.54 2.58 -15.45
CA SER A 284 -5.21 2.23 -14.96
C SER A 284 -4.34 1.58 -16.05
N ILE A 285 -4.94 0.89 -17.03
CA ILE A 285 -4.19 0.15 -18.07
C ILE A 285 -4.70 0.51 -19.46
N LYS A 286 -3.76 0.69 -20.39
CA LYS A 286 -4.02 0.77 -21.83
C LYS A 286 -3.64 -0.56 -22.47
N TYR A 287 -4.63 -1.38 -22.81
CA TYR A 287 -4.45 -2.72 -23.36
C TYR A 287 -4.73 -2.75 -24.86
N THR A 288 -3.88 -3.42 -25.64
CA THR A 288 -4.17 -3.76 -27.04
C THR A 288 -4.81 -5.14 -27.08
N THR A 289 -6.06 -5.21 -27.53
CA THR A 289 -6.82 -6.47 -27.64
C THR A 289 -6.32 -7.35 -28.77
N SER A 290 -6.80 -8.60 -28.81
CA SER A 290 -6.57 -9.55 -29.90
C SER A 290 -7.08 -9.13 -31.29
N SER A 291 -7.80 -8.00 -31.38
CA SER A 291 -8.22 -7.36 -32.64
C SER A 291 -7.35 -6.16 -33.05
N GLY A 292 -6.34 -5.82 -32.24
CA GLY A 292 -5.46 -4.67 -32.44
C GLY A 292 -6.07 -3.35 -31.97
N GLN A 293 -7.28 -3.39 -31.38
CA GLN A 293 -7.94 -2.22 -30.83
C GLN A 293 -7.43 -1.92 -29.42
N THR A 294 -7.32 -0.63 -29.11
CA THR A 294 -7.06 -0.16 -27.74
C THR A 294 -8.31 -0.32 -26.89
N GLN A 295 -8.16 -0.99 -25.75
CA GLN A 295 -9.13 -1.07 -24.67
C GLN A 295 -8.54 -0.40 -23.43
N LEU A 296 -9.27 0.58 -22.89
CA LEU A 296 -8.91 1.20 -21.61
C LEU A 296 -9.54 0.38 -20.50
N ARG A 297 -8.74 -0.02 -19.52
CA ARG A 297 -9.18 -0.86 -18.41
C ARG A 297 -9.08 -0.10 -17.09
N SER A 298 -10.14 -0.20 -16.31
CA SER A 298 -10.33 0.51 -15.05
C SER A 298 -10.05 -0.42 -13.87
N PRO A 299 -9.59 0.10 -12.72
CA PRO A 299 -9.44 -0.71 -11.52
C PRO A 299 -10.75 -1.40 -11.11
N TYR A 300 -10.66 -2.65 -10.65
CA TYR A 300 -11.82 -3.49 -10.38
C TYR A 300 -12.77 -2.93 -9.31
N TYR A 301 -12.28 -2.11 -8.38
CA TYR A 301 -13.12 -1.47 -7.36
C TYR A 301 -14.23 -0.59 -7.96
N ARG A 302 -14.06 -0.12 -9.21
CA ARG A 302 -15.05 0.69 -9.92
C ARG A 302 -16.36 -0.04 -10.18
N THR A 303 -16.36 -1.37 -10.09
CA THR A 303 -17.57 -2.20 -10.15
C THR A 303 -18.53 -1.95 -8.99
N GLN A 304 -18.02 -1.44 -7.86
CA GLN A 304 -18.83 -1.09 -6.68
C GLN A 304 -18.82 0.39 -6.35
N TYR A 305 -17.69 1.08 -6.55
CA TYR A 305 -17.54 2.49 -6.18
C TYR A 305 -17.46 3.40 -7.41
N SER A 306 -18.33 4.41 -7.44
CA SER A 306 -18.34 5.41 -8.51
C SER A 306 -17.50 6.64 -8.19
N SER A 307 -17.19 6.88 -6.91
CA SER A 307 -16.43 8.04 -6.44
C SER A 307 -15.28 7.64 -5.52
N VAL A 308 -14.19 8.42 -5.57
CA VAL A 308 -13.05 8.22 -4.63
C VAL A 308 -13.43 8.63 -3.20
N GLN A 309 -14.38 9.56 -3.05
CA GLN A 309 -14.91 9.93 -1.74
C GLN A 309 -15.53 8.72 -1.02
N ASP A 310 -16.36 7.93 -1.72
CA ASP A 310 -16.98 6.73 -1.13
C ASP A 310 -15.93 5.70 -0.72
N ILE A 311 -14.86 5.55 -1.52
CA ILE A 311 -13.73 4.66 -1.20
C ILE A 311 -13.01 5.14 0.05
N ILE A 312 -12.71 6.43 0.16
CA ILE A 312 -12.05 7.00 1.34
C ILE A 312 -12.91 6.76 2.59
N SER A 313 -14.22 7.03 2.50
CA SER A 313 -15.15 6.82 3.62
C SER A 313 -15.24 5.34 4.03
N GLU A 314 -15.43 4.42 3.09
CA GLU A 314 -15.45 2.98 3.36
C GLU A 314 -14.12 2.52 3.98
N PHE A 315 -13.00 2.85 3.33
CA PHE A 315 -11.67 2.41 3.75
C PHE A 315 -11.37 2.89 5.17
N LEU A 316 -11.53 4.18 5.47
CA LEU A 316 -11.33 4.69 6.83
C LEU A 316 -12.24 4.02 7.86
N SER A 317 -13.50 3.73 7.52
CA SER A 317 -14.45 3.07 8.44
C SER A 317 -14.16 1.58 8.66
N ASP A 318 -13.52 0.92 7.70
CA ASP A 318 -13.20 -0.51 7.74
C ASP A 318 -11.91 -0.82 8.50
N TYR A 319 -11.14 0.18 8.95
CA TYR A 319 -9.81 -0.02 9.54
C TYR A 319 -9.74 -1.16 10.57
N SER A 320 -10.62 -1.17 11.58
CA SER A 320 -10.58 -2.21 12.63
C SER A 320 -10.83 -3.61 12.10
N ASN A 321 -11.70 -3.75 11.09
CA ASN A 321 -11.94 -5.03 10.44
C ASN A 321 -10.77 -5.41 9.52
N ALA A 322 -10.22 -4.45 8.77
CA ALA A 322 -9.05 -4.64 7.92
C ALA A 322 -7.82 -5.05 8.73
N GLU A 323 -7.60 -4.46 9.90
CA GLU A 323 -6.54 -4.84 10.84
C GLU A 323 -6.74 -6.27 11.34
N THR A 324 -7.97 -6.66 11.70
CA THR A 324 -8.27 -8.04 12.11
C THR A 324 -7.99 -9.03 10.97
N ARG A 325 -8.46 -8.76 9.75
CA ARG A 325 -8.20 -9.61 8.57
C ARG A 325 -6.71 -9.71 8.25
N ALA A 326 -5.98 -8.59 8.40
CA ALA A 326 -4.54 -8.54 8.20
C ALA A 326 -3.78 -9.38 9.24
N GLU A 327 -4.18 -9.32 10.51
CA GLU A 327 -3.63 -10.15 11.58
C GLU A 327 -3.86 -11.64 11.35
N ASP A 328 -5.08 -12.01 10.96
CA ASP A 328 -5.43 -13.40 10.64
C ASP A 328 -4.58 -13.92 9.47
N LEU A 329 -4.43 -13.13 8.41
CA LEU A 329 -3.62 -13.49 7.25
C LEU A 329 -2.12 -13.56 7.60
N ASP A 330 -1.61 -12.60 8.36
CA ASP A 330 -0.23 -12.59 8.83
C ASP A 330 0.07 -13.85 9.64
N ASN A 331 -0.79 -14.17 10.62
CA ASN A 331 -0.66 -15.35 11.46
C ASN A 331 -0.69 -16.64 10.64
N GLN A 332 -1.63 -16.75 9.68
CA GLN A 332 -1.74 -17.90 8.79
C GLN A 332 -0.46 -18.12 7.99
N LEU A 333 0.03 -17.08 7.31
CA LEU A 333 1.22 -17.17 6.48
C LEU A 333 2.47 -17.47 7.32
N MET A 334 2.68 -16.71 8.40
CA MET A 334 3.85 -16.88 9.27
C MET A 334 3.87 -18.24 9.97
N GLN A 335 2.71 -18.78 10.39
CA GLN A 335 2.62 -20.12 10.97
C GLN A 335 2.95 -21.19 9.93
N ALA A 336 2.42 -21.07 8.70
CA ALA A 336 2.70 -22.00 7.62
C ALA A 336 4.19 -22.00 7.24
N SER A 337 4.80 -20.82 7.05
CA SER A 337 6.21 -20.71 6.66
C SER A 337 7.19 -21.03 7.78
N SER A 338 6.87 -20.70 9.04
CA SER A 338 7.75 -21.01 10.19
C SER A 338 7.87 -22.51 10.47
N SER A 339 6.91 -23.33 10.00
CA SER A 339 7.02 -24.79 10.04
C SER A 339 8.20 -25.34 9.22
N ILE A 340 8.72 -24.55 8.26
CA ILE A 340 9.92 -24.84 7.48
C ILE A 340 11.14 -24.22 8.17
N SER A 341 11.16 -22.88 8.34
CA SER A 341 12.14 -22.18 9.17
C SER A 341 11.71 -20.74 9.50
N ASN A 342 12.30 -20.15 10.54
CA ASN A 342 12.05 -18.75 10.90
C ASN A 342 12.53 -17.79 9.80
N GLU A 343 13.68 -18.06 9.20
CA GLU A 343 14.25 -17.26 8.11
C GLU A 343 13.34 -17.27 6.88
N TYR A 344 12.76 -18.43 6.55
CA TYR A 344 11.81 -18.54 5.44
C TYR A 344 10.54 -17.72 5.73
N SER A 345 10.05 -17.76 6.97
CA SER A 345 8.89 -16.95 7.40
C SER A 345 9.12 -15.44 7.23
N GLN A 346 10.34 -14.98 7.53
CA GLN A 346 10.69 -13.57 7.36
C GLN A 346 10.80 -13.18 5.87
N ILE A 347 11.28 -14.07 5.01
CA ILE A 347 11.29 -13.84 3.54
C ILE A 347 9.86 -13.77 3.00
N VAL A 348 8.98 -14.70 3.39
CA VAL A 348 7.56 -14.70 2.99
C VAL A 348 6.87 -13.41 3.42
N SER A 349 7.16 -12.94 4.63
CA SER A 349 6.62 -11.68 5.17
C SER A 349 7.00 -10.46 4.32
N LEU A 350 8.21 -10.42 3.76
CA LEU A 350 8.61 -9.36 2.84
C LEU A 350 7.98 -9.53 1.44
N ALA A 351 7.96 -10.76 0.92
CA ALA A 351 7.55 -11.06 -0.45
C ALA A 351 6.05 -10.85 -0.71
N ALA A 352 5.21 -10.91 0.34
CA ALA A 352 3.76 -10.82 0.20
C ALA A 352 3.30 -9.48 -0.43
N ARG A 353 3.73 -8.35 0.15
CA ARG A 353 3.42 -7.01 -0.39
C ARG A 353 4.16 -6.72 -1.70
N GLN A 354 5.34 -7.28 -1.93
CA GLN A 354 6.02 -7.16 -3.23
C GLN A 354 5.19 -7.78 -4.36
N THR A 355 4.59 -8.93 -4.08
CA THR A 355 3.77 -9.67 -5.06
C THR A 355 2.46 -8.93 -5.32
N PHE A 356 1.64 -8.68 -4.29
CA PHE A 356 0.32 -8.06 -4.48
C PHE A 356 0.38 -6.57 -4.80
N GLY A 357 1.46 -5.88 -4.41
CA GLY A 357 1.70 -4.48 -4.80
C GLY A 357 2.21 -4.31 -6.22
N SER A 358 2.49 -5.38 -6.96
CA SER A 358 2.95 -5.32 -8.35
C SER A 358 1.83 -5.45 -9.38
N ILE A 359 0.58 -5.60 -8.95
CA ILE A 359 -0.56 -5.89 -9.85
C ILE A 359 -1.63 -4.80 -9.82
N ASP A 360 -2.31 -4.62 -10.95
CA ASP A 360 -3.62 -3.97 -11.04
C ASP A 360 -4.65 -5.01 -11.48
N ILE A 361 -5.72 -5.19 -10.69
CA ILE A 361 -6.90 -5.97 -11.07
C ILE A 361 -7.85 -5.04 -11.81
N THR A 362 -8.23 -5.39 -13.04
CA THR A 362 -8.91 -4.47 -13.95
C THR A 362 -10.15 -5.07 -14.61
N VAL A 363 -11.08 -4.19 -14.94
CA VAL A 363 -12.30 -4.47 -15.69
C VAL A 363 -12.42 -3.54 -16.89
N ALA A 364 -13.07 -4.00 -17.95
CA ALA A 364 -13.42 -3.16 -19.10
C ALA A 364 -14.90 -2.74 -19.05
N ASN A 365 -15.24 -1.66 -19.75
CA ASN A 365 -16.64 -1.36 -20.04
C ASN A 365 -17.22 -2.42 -20.99
N GLY A 366 -18.37 -2.94 -20.63
CA GLY A 366 -19.22 -3.76 -21.48
C GLY A 366 -19.85 -2.95 -22.61
N THR A 367 -20.38 -3.67 -23.60
CA THR A 367 -21.06 -3.07 -24.76
C THR A 367 -22.40 -2.43 -24.39
N ASP A 368 -22.93 -2.75 -23.21
CA ASP A 368 -24.17 -2.22 -22.63
C ASP A 368 -23.94 -0.96 -21.76
N GLY A 369 -22.68 -0.51 -21.64
CA GLY A 369 -22.30 0.64 -20.81
C GLY A 369 -22.09 0.33 -19.32
N ASN A 370 -22.23 -0.92 -18.90
CA ASN A 370 -21.92 -1.38 -17.55
C ASN A 370 -20.52 -2.01 -17.49
N TRP A 371 -19.95 -2.19 -16.29
CA TRP A 371 -18.69 -2.91 -16.15
C TRP A 371 -18.84 -4.39 -16.52
N ASN A 372 -17.96 -4.90 -17.38
CA ASN A 372 -17.96 -6.31 -17.77
C ASN A 372 -17.20 -7.17 -16.74
N THR A 373 -17.86 -7.54 -15.64
CA THR A 373 -17.25 -8.33 -14.56
C THR A 373 -16.92 -9.78 -14.94
N SER A 374 -17.29 -10.23 -16.15
CA SER A 374 -16.85 -11.52 -16.71
C SER A 374 -15.52 -11.42 -17.44
N ASP A 375 -15.09 -10.21 -17.82
CA ASP A 375 -13.80 -9.91 -18.45
C ASP A 375 -12.89 -9.20 -17.43
N VAL A 376 -12.44 -9.95 -16.42
CA VAL A 376 -11.44 -9.47 -15.47
C VAL A 376 -10.05 -9.86 -15.94
N MET A 377 -9.13 -8.89 -15.91
CA MET A 377 -7.72 -9.10 -16.26
C MET A 377 -6.83 -8.49 -15.19
N ILE A 378 -5.73 -9.17 -14.86
CA ILE A 378 -4.72 -8.68 -13.94
C ILE A 378 -3.45 -8.35 -14.73
N PHE A 379 -2.94 -7.14 -14.51
CA PHE A 379 -1.70 -6.67 -15.13
C PHE A 379 -0.63 -6.50 -14.08
N MET A 380 0.51 -7.16 -14.27
CA MET A 380 1.67 -7.09 -13.37
C MET A 380 2.75 -6.19 -13.96
N LYS A 381 3.27 -5.26 -13.15
CA LYS A 381 4.47 -4.48 -13.49
C LYS A 381 5.71 -5.23 -12.99
N ASN A 382 6.75 -5.32 -13.81
CA ASN A 382 8.08 -5.64 -13.29
C ASN A 382 8.59 -4.49 -12.44
N MET A 383 8.41 -4.61 -11.12
CA MET A 383 8.88 -3.61 -10.16
C MET A 383 10.41 -3.61 -9.99
N GLY A 384 11.14 -4.49 -10.69
CA GLY A 384 12.59 -4.57 -10.69
C GLY A 384 13.25 -3.61 -11.67
N ILE A 385 13.74 -4.15 -12.79
CA ILE A 385 14.79 -3.52 -13.60
C ILE A 385 14.23 -2.73 -14.80
N ASP A 386 13.17 -3.21 -15.44
CA ASP A 386 12.78 -2.76 -16.79
C ASP A 386 11.33 -2.26 -16.94
N GLY A 387 10.48 -2.42 -15.93
CA GLY A 387 9.09 -1.93 -15.97
C GLY A 387 8.19 -2.63 -16.98
N ARG A 388 8.55 -3.83 -17.45
CA ARG A 388 7.73 -4.66 -18.36
C ARG A 388 6.35 -4.99 -17.80
N VAL A 389 5.41 -5.29 -18.71
CA VAL A 389 4.03 -5.68 -18.38
C VAL A 389 3.86 -7.19 -18.50
N ASN A 390 3.36 -7.84 -17.44
CA ASN A 390 3.16 -9.29 -17.35
C ASN A 390 4.38 -10.13 -17.81
N PRO A 391 5.62 -9.84 -17.34
CA PRO A 391 6.75 -10.69 -17.67
C PRO A 391 6.56 -12.09 -17.09
N VAL A 392 6.67 -13.10 -17.94
CA VAL A 392 6.33 -14.49 -17.63
C VAL A 392 7.20 -15.03 -16.48
N GLU A 393 8.47 -14.68 -16.42
CA GLU A 393 9.39 -15.11 -15.37
C GLU A 393 9.07 -14.48 -14.00
N ILE A 394 8.58 -13.23 -13.98
CA ILE A 394 8.17 -12.55 -12.75
C ILE A 394 6.82 -13.10 -12.28
N MET A 395 5.90 -13.35 -13.21
CA MET A 395 4.64 -14.02 -12.93
C MET A 395 4.87 -15.44 -12.39
N TYR A 396 5.81 -16.20 -12.98
CA TYR A 396 6.18 -17.52 -12.50
C TYR A 396 6.77 -17.48 -11.09
N ALA A 397 7.65 -16.53 -10.81
CA ALA A 397 8.27 -16.37 -9.49
C ALA A 397 7.25 -16.01 -8.39
N SER A 398 6.20 -15.25 -8.73
CA SER A 398 5.14 -14.81 -7.81
C SER A 398 3.95 -15.78 -7.71
N PHE A 399 3.79 -16.67 -8.70
CA PHE A 399 2.66 -17.58 -8.83
C PHE A 399 2.37 -18.43 -7.57
N PRO A 400 3.37 -18.98 -6.87
CA PRO A 400 3.11 -19.79 -5.68
C PRO A 400 2.29 -19.05 -4.61
N LEU A 401 2.52 -17.74 -4.43
CA LEU A 401 1.77 -16.95 -3.45
C LEU A 401 0.32 -16.73 -3.89
N PHE A 402 0.08 -16.45 -5.18
CA PHE A 402 -1.28 -16.36 -5.71
C PHE A 402 -2.02 -17.67 -5.54
N LEU A 403 -1.40 -18.81 -5.86
CA LEU A 403 -2.02 -20.12 -5.71
C LEU A 403 -2.32 -20.46 -4.25
N TYR A 404 -1.40 -20.12 -3.34
CA TYR A 404 -1.58 -20.36 -1.91
C TYR A 404 -2.74 -19.52 -1.33
N LEU A 405 -2.85 -18.25 -1.74
CA LEU A 405 -3.83 -17.32 -1.18
C LEU A 405 -5.18 -17.34 -1.90
N ASN A 406 -5.19 -17.35 -3.23
CA ASN A 406 -6.39 -17.53 -4.05
C ASN A 406 -6.01 -17.90 -5.49
N ALA A 407 -6.07 -19.19 -5.82
CA ALA A 407 -5.76 -19.72 -7.15
C ALA A 407 -6.60 -19.09 -8.29
N SER A 408 -7.75 -18.48 -7.98
CA SER A 408 -8.59 -17.78 -8.97
C SER A 408 -7.91 -16.57 -9.62
N PHE A 409 -6.81 -16.05 -9.04
CA PHE A 409 -5.98 -15.01 -9.64
C PHE A 409 -5.20 -15.50 -10.86
N GLY A 410 -4.92 -16.81 -10.95
CA GLY A 410 -4.07 -17.38 -12.00
C GLY A 410 -4.62 -17.13 -13.41
N LYS A 411 -5.92 -17.40 -13.61
CA LYS A 411 -6.59 -17.19 -14.89
C LYS A 411 -6.51 -15.74 -15.39
N PRO A 412 -7.03 -14.72 -14.67
CA PRO A 412 -7.02 -13.35 -15.15
C PRO A 412 -5.61 -12.74 -15.22
N LEU A 413 -4.62 -13.29 -14.50
CA LEU A 413 -3.21 -12.87 -14.63
C LEU A 413 -2.57 -13.37 -15.93
N LEU A 414 -2.93 -14.57 -16.39
CA LEU A 414 -2.42 -15.15 -17.64
C LEU A 414 -3.24 -14.76 -18.87
N ALA A 415 -4.54 -14.48 -18.71
CA ALA A 415 -5.45 -14.23 -19.83
C ALA A 415 -4.96 -13.14 -20.80
N PRO A 416 -4.42 -11.99 -20.35
CA PRO A 416 -3.94 -10.96 -21.27
C PRO A 416 -2.82 -11.43 -22.21
N LEU A 417 -1.92 -12.29 -21.71
CA LEU A 417 -0.83 -12.88 -22.49
C LEU A 417 -1.37 -13.84 -23.54
N PHE A 418 -2.27 -14.75 -23.15
CA PHE A 418 -2.85 -15.72 -24.08
C PHE A 418 -3.72 -15.05 -25.15
N GLU A 419 -4.54 -14.09 -24.76
CA GLU A 419 -5.36 -13.34 -25.72
C GLU A 419 -4.54 -12.60 -26.77
N TYR A 420 -3.41 -12.00 -26.37
CA TYR A 420 -2.53 -11.34 -27.33
C TYR A 420 -1.71 -12.35 -28.15
N GLN A 421 -1.27 -13.46 -27.56
CA GLN A 421 -0.51 -14.52 -28.23
C GLN A 421 -1.31 -15.16 -29.39
N ASP A 422 -2.61 -15.36 -29.18
CA ASP A 422 -3.51 -15.97 -30.16
C ASP A 422 -4.01 -14.96 -31.21
N SER A 423 -3.56 -13.71 -31.12
CA SER A 423 -3.97 -12.64 -32.03
C SER A 423 -3.16 -12.63 -33.33
N PRO A 424 -3.75 -12.17 -34.46
CA PRO A 424 -2.99 -11.94 -35.69
C PRO A 424 -1.94 -10.83 -35.59
N GLN A 425 -1.84 -10.14 -34.44
CA GLN A 425 -0.94 -9.00 -34.22
C GLN A 425 0.43 -9.46 -33.76
N THR A 426 0.54 -10.70 -33.27
CA THR A 426 1.82 -11.36 -33.06
C THR A 426 2.11 -12.31 -34.22
N ALA A 427 3.35 -12.24 -34.72
CA ALA A 427 3.88 -13.20 -35.69
C ALA A 427 4.98 -14.07 -35.06
N LEU A 428 5.08 -14.07 -33.73
CA LEU A 428 6.14 -14.76 -33.02
C LEU A 428 5.96 -16.27 -33.17
N PRO A 429 6.99 -17.02 -33.64
CA PRO A 429 6.90 -18.48 -33.78
C PRO A 429 7.07 -19.21 -32.43
N TYR A 430 6.87 -18.50 -31.32
CA TYR A 430 7.16 -18.92 -29.95
C TYR A 430 6.26 -18.17 -28.97
N ALA A 431 6.25 -18.63 -27.71
CA ALA A 431 5.51 -17.98 -26.64
C ALA A 431 6.12 -16.62 -26.29
N MET A 432 5.27 -15.63 -26.07
CA MET A 432 5.66 -14.30 -25.63
C MET A 432 6.23 -14.33 -24.22
N SER A 433 7.18 -13.42 -24.00
CA SER A 433 7.84 -13.21 -22.71
C SER A 433 7.13 -12.16 -21.85
N ASP A 434 6.39 -11.23 -22.47
CA ASP A 434 5.68 -10.13 -21.81
C ASP A 434 4.57 -9.50 -22.70
N LEU A 435 3.92 -8.44 -22.20
CA LEU A 435 2.89 -7.65 -22.88
C LEU A 435 3.33 -6.24 -23.24
N GLY A 436 4.63 -5.99 -23.32
CA GLY A 436 5.18 -4.70 -23.69
C GLY A 436 6.25 -4.21 -22.71
N GLY A 437 7.14 -3.37 -23.25
CA GLY A 437 8.32 -2.87 -22.55
C GLY A 437 8.09 -1.75 -21.54
N SER A 438 6.86 -1.26 -21.36
CA SER A 438 6.60 -0.11 -20.48
C SER A 438 5.19 -0.13 -19.90
N TYR A 439 5.07 -0.49 -18.63
CA TYR A 439 3.86 -0.29 -17.85
C TYR A 439 3.50 1.21 -17.81
N PRO A 440 2.21 1.60 -17.88
CA PRO A 440 0.98 0.80 -17.87
C PRO A 440 0.40 0.51 -19.26
N ILE A 441 1.25 0.47 -20.30
CA ILE A 441 0.84 0.18 -21.68
C ILE A 441 1.10 -1.29 -22.00
N ALA A 442 0.03 -2.07 -22.07
CA ALA A 442 0.04 -3.47 -22.47
C ALA A 442 -0.21 -3.60 -23.97
N SER A 443 0.82 -3.33 -24.79
CA SER A 443 0.73 -3.31 -26.25
C SER A 443 1.13 -4.62 -26.94
N GLY A 444 1.63 -5.60 -26.18
CA GLY A 444 2.22 -6.84 -26.70
C GLY A 444 3.70 -6.72 -27.05
N GLU A 445 4.34 -7.88 -27.25
CA GLU A 445 5.76 -8.00 -27.57
C GLU A 445 6.03 -7.77 -29.07
N ASN A 446 7.01 -6.91 -29.40
CA ASN A 446 7.39 -6.58 -30.78
C ASN A 446 8.63 -7.34 -31.30
N GLY A 447 9.04 -8.43 -30.65
CA GLY A 447 10.09 -9.35 -31.15
C GLY A 447 11.52 -8.77 -31.21
N THR A 448 11.78 -7.65 -30.52
CA THR A 448 13.11 -7.02 -30.43
C THR A 448 13.83 -7.29 -29.11
N SER A 449 13.24 -8.08 -28.21
CA SER A 449 13.83 -8.46 -26.92
C SER A 449 14.97 -9.45 -27.16
N SER A 450 16.20 -9.04 -26.84
CA SER A 450 17.37 -9.90 -26.86
C SER A 450 17.48 -10.74 -25.58
N GLU A 451 16.37 -11.22 -25.02
CA GLU A 451 16.36 -11.96 -23.76
C GLU A 451 16.54 -13.47 -23.94
N SER A 452 17.35 -14.00 -23.04
CA SER A 452 18.13 -15.24 -23.12
C SER A 452 17.31 -16.53 -23.10
N GLU A 453 17.90 -17.62 -23.62
CA GLU A 453 17.42 -19.03 -23.65
C GLU A 453 16.73 -19.56 -22.35
N SER A 454 16.86 -18.89 -21.21
CA SER A 454 16.22 -19.24 -19.93
C SER A 454 14.73 -18.89 -19.85
N SER A 455 14.26 -17.76 -20.41
CA SER A 455 12.85 -17.36 -20.36
C SER A 455 11.99 -18.32 -21.20
N TRP A 456 12.51 -18.73 -22.36
CA TRP A 456 11.97 -19.77 -23.23
C TRP A 456 11.61 -21.06 -22.51
N GLY A 457 12.37 -21.45 -21.48
CA GLY A 457 12.14 -22.68 -20.73
C GLY A 457 10.92 -22.61 -19.81
N ILE A 458 10.67 -21.44 -19.21
CA ILE A 458 9.52 -21.19 -18.34
C ILE A 458 8.28 -20.95 -19.19
N GLU A 459 8.41 -20.11 -20.22
CA GLU A 459 7.37 -19.84 -21.21
C GLU A 459 6.90 -21.14 -21.87
N ARG A 460 7.81 -21.98 -22.40
CA ARG A 460 7.44 -23.30 -22.97
C ARG A 460 6.84 -24.23 -21.93
N LYS A 461 7.20 -24.16 -20.65
CA LYS A 461 6.57 -24.99 -19.62
C LYS A 461 5.13 -24.53 -19.43
N ILE A 462 4.89 -23.27 -19.13
CA ILE A 462 3.54 -22.71 -18.97
C ILE A 462 2.70 -23.02 -20.21
N TRP A 463 3.27 -22.83 -21.40
CA TRP A 463 2.60 -23.07 -22.67
C TRP A 463 2.32 -24.56 -22.95
N LYS A 464 3.31 -25.44 -22.74
CA LYS A 464 3.15 -26.89 -22.89
C LYS A 464 2.16 -27.46 -21.87
N TYR A 465 2.10 -26.90 -20.66
CA TYR A 465 1.14 -27.29 -19.64
C TYR A 465 -0.27 -26.76 -19.93
N ALA A 466 -0.40 -25.56 -20.51
CA ALA A 466 -1.68 -25.02 -20.96
C ALA A 466 -2.22 -25.74 -22.22
N HIS A 467 -1.36 -26.28 -23.08
CA HIS A 467 -1.78 -26.89 -24.36
C HIS A 467 -1.85 -28.43 -24.34
N HIS A 468 -1.58 -29.10 -23.21
CA HIS A 468 -1.51 -30.56 -23.21
C HIS A 468 -2.88 -31.25 -23.41
N ASP A 469 -4.03 -30.59 -23.19
CA ASP A 469 -5.29 -31.36 -23.12
C ASP A 469 -6.54 -30.80 -23.82
N SER A 470 -6.47 -29.72 -24.60
CA SER A 470 -7.67 -29.29 -25.33
C SER A 470 -7.40 -28.23 -26.39
N GLY A 471 -7.84 -28.47 -27.62
CA GLY A 471 -7.83 -27.48 -28.70
C GLY A 471 -8.86 -26.34 -28.51
N SER A 472 -9.06 -25.84 -27.29
CA SER A 472 -9.94 -24.70 -26.98
C SER A 472 -9.61 -24.08 -25.62
N CYS A 473 -9.52 -22.74 -25.56
CA CYS A 473 -9.22 -21.95 -24.37
C CYS A 473 -10.15 -22.19 -23.16
N GLU A 474 -11.31 -22.82 -23.31
CA GLU A 474 -12.23 -23.11 -22.19
C GLU A 474 -11.82 -24.32 -21.36
N ALA A 475 -11.26 -25.34 -22.00
CA ALA A 475 -10.74 -26.51 -21.31
C ALA A 475 -9.34 -26.25 -20.71
N ASP A 476 -8.73 -25.12 -21.10
CA ASP A 476 -7.43 -24.66 -20.60
C ASP A 476 -7.45 -24.02 -19.20
N TRP A 477 -8.49 -24.26 -18.39
CA TRP A 477 -8.61 -23.71 -17.03
C TRP A 477 -8.88 -24.77 -15.96
N ARG A 478 -9.14 -26.04 -16.34
CA ARG A 478 -9.41 -27.14 -15.40
C ARG A 478 -8.23 -27.48 -14.48
N TRP A 479 -7.01 -27.13 -14.86
CA TRP A 479 -5.82 -27.33 -14.03
C TRP A 479 -5.73 -26.39 -12.83
N PHE A 480 -6.30 -25.18 -12.91
CA PHE A 480 -6.30 -24.27 -11.75
C PHE A 480 -7.14 -24.80 -10.60
N THR A 481 -8.17 -25.60 -10.91
CA THR A 481 -9.00 -26.28 -9.91
C THR A 481 -8.33 -27.54 -9.34
N ASP A 482 -7.41 -28.17 -10.08
CA ASP A 482 -6.78 -29.46 -9.70
C ASP A 482 -5.35 -29.33 -9.16
N TRP A 483 -4.77 -28.11 -9.15
CA TRP A 483 -3.41 -27.80 -8.68
C TRP A 483 -3.01 -28.44 -7.34
N PRO A 484 -3.88 -28.54 -6.31
CA PRO A 484 -3.52 -29.19 -5.03
C PRO A 484 -3.14 -30.67 -5.14
N THR A 485 -3.46 -31.33 -6.24
CA THR A 485 -3.25 -32.79 -6.42
C THR A 485 -2.03 -33.14 -7.29
N LEU A 486 -1.47 -32.17 -8.00
CA LEU A 486 -0.45 -32.42 -9.02
C LEU A 486 0.99 -32.42 -8.48
N TRP A 487 1.20 -32.02 -7.22
CA TRP A 487 2.49 -32.10 -6.53
C TRP A 487 2.27 -32.63 -5.10
N PRO A 488 2.67 -33.88 -4.80
CA PRO A 488 2.80 -34.30 -3.40
C PRO A 488 3.95 -33.53 -2.73
N PRO A 489 3.95 -33.44 -1.39
CA PRO A 489 4.85 -32.59 -0.60
C PRO A 489 6.34 -32.80 -0.88
#